data_AF-D8P4A3-F1
#
_entry.id   AF-D8P4A3-F1
#
_cell.length_a   1.000
_cell.length_b   1.000
_cell.length_c   1.000
_cell.angle_alpha   90.00
_cell.angle_beta   90.00
_cell.angle_gamma   90.00
#
_symmetry.space_group_name_H-M   'P 1'
#
loop_
_entity.id
_entity.type
_entity.pdbx_description
1 polymer ?
#
loop_
_entity_poly.entity_id
_entity_poly.type
_entity_poly.pdbx_seq_one_letter_code
_entity_poly.pdbx_strand_id
1 'polypeptide(L)'
;MTAAAAVMPDRADAMILRILHAYQTRLQGLPHTLDTQAWLECAHGLPAAAATWRGACDVLGLRSVAMQTLMERAHRLAVLEVGDLRRVLAGRALYPRRTALARCIDGGYLSRLNGAVGPALVSAMAARADWQPDAGGPLPVPELRALAQTGLVALVSDGWLTDPSLIRLMRMTIGVAPAGRVGPPALTPLSESFMAAVPSIYPELSWLFG
;
A
#
# COMPACT_ATOMS: atom_id res chain seq x y z
N MET A 1 -29.98 -0.49 -42.66
CA MET A 1 -28.55 -0.11 -42.54
C MET A 1 -28.29 0.16 -41.08
N THR A 2 -27.41 -0.64 -40.50
CA THR A 2 -27.26 -0.95 -39.08
C THR A 2 -26.59 0.21 -38.33
N ALA A 3 -27.24 0.68 -37.27
CA ALA A 3 -26.65 1.61 -36.32
C ALA A 3 -25.46 0.93 -35.63
N ALA A 4 -24.27 1.51 -35.77
CA ALA A 4 -23.11 1.13 -34.98
C ALA A 4 -23.42 1.44 -33.51
N ALA A 5 -23.74 0.40 -32.75
CA ALA A 5 -23.79 0.49 -31.30
C ALA A 5 -22.37 0.83 -30.84
N ALA A 6 -22.18 2.08 -30.41
CA ALA A 6 -21.03 2.47 -29.63
C ALA A 6 -21.05 1.62 -28.35
N VAL A 7 -20.30 0.52 -28.34
CA VAL A 7 -20.05 -0.27 -27.15
C VAL A 7 -19.28 0.64 -26.21
N MET A 8 -20.00 1.32 -25.32
CA MET A 8 -19.38 1.97 -24.17
C MET A 8 -18.66 0.86 -23.40
N PRO A 9 -17.36 0.99 -23.12
CA PRO A 9 -16.67 0.02 -22.29
C PRO A 9 -17.43 -0.09 -20.97
N ASP A 10 -17.68 -1.32 -20.53
CA ASP A 10 -18.31 -1.56 -19.24
C ASP A 10 -17.46 -0.86 -18.15
N ARG A 11 -18.10 -0.35 -17.11
CA ARG A 11 -17.43 0.37 -16.02
C ARG A 11 -16.31 -0.47 -15.40
N ALA A 12 -16.48 -1.79 -15.40
CA ALA A 12 -15.48 -2.76 -14.98
C ALA A 12 -14.23 -2.76 -15.89
N ASP A 13 -14.41 -2.73 -17.21
CA ASP A 13 -13.31 -2.73 -18.18
C ASP A 13 -12.49 -1.44 -18.07
N ALA A 14 -13.16 -0.30 -17.90
CA ALA A 14 -12.49 0.98 -17.69
C ALA A 14 -11.64 0.98 -16.40
N MET A 15 -12.12 0.36 -15.33
CA MET A 15 -11.37 0.20 -14.08
C MET A 15 -10.15 -0.71 -14.26
N ILE A 16 -10.31 -1.85 -14.93
CA ILE A 16 -9.22 -2.80 -15.21
C ILE A 16 -8.10 -2.12 -16.00
N LEU A 17 -8.45 -1.43 -17.09
CA LEU A 17 -7.50 -0.69 -17.91
C LEU A 17 -6.78 0.40 -17.11
N ARG A 18 -7.50 1.10 -16.23
CA ARG A 18 -6.89 2.12 -15.36
C ARG A 18 -5.89 1.52 -14.37
N ILE A 19 -6.21 0.37 -13.77
CA ILE A 19 -5.31 -0.33 -12.84
C ILE A 19 -4.07 -0.85 -13.57
N LEU A 20 -4.23 -1.46 -14.74
CA LEU A 20 -3.11 -1.88 -15.57
C LEU A 20 -2.21 -0.72 -15.97
N HIS A 21 -2.82 0.38 -16.40
CA HIS A 21 -2.07 1.57 -16.79
C HIS A 21 -1.28 2.13 -15.61
N ALA A 22 -1.89 2.24 -14.44
CA ALA A 22 -1.21 2.69 -13.22
C ALA A 22 -0.05 1.75 -12.84
N TYR A 23 -0.26 0.43 -12.90
CA TYR A 23 0.78 -0.57 -12.65
C TYR A 23 1.94 -0.46 -13.65
N GLN A 24 1.64 -0.32 -14.94
CA GLN A 24 2.65 -0.16 -15.98
C GLN A 24 3.46 1.13 -15.79
N THR A 25 2.79 2.26 -15.54
CA THR A 25 3.43 3.55 -15.26
C THR A 25 4.34 3.46 -14.04
N ARG A 26 3.91 2.75 -12.99
CA ARG A 26 4.72 2.46 -11.80
C ARG A 26 6.02 1.72 -12.15
N LEU A 27 5.93 0.64 -12.92
CA LEU A 27 7.11 -0.13 -13.34
C LEU A 27 8.06 0.70 -14.23
N GLN A 28 7.50 1.54 -15.10
CA GLN A 28 8.27 2.43 -15.96
C GLN A 28 9.01 3.51 -15.17
N GLY A 29 8.40 4.05 -14.12
CA GLY A 29 9.00 5.05 -13.23
C GLY A 29 9.97 4.48 -12.19
N LEU A 30 10.03 3.15 -12.04
CA LEU A 30 10.83 2.50 -10.99
C LEU A 30 12.32 2.90 -10.99
N PRO A 31 13.02 2.97 -12.15
CA PRO A 31 14.44 3.37 -12.18
C PRO A 31 14.69 4.79 -11.69
N HIS A 32 13.69 5.67 -11.73
CA HIS A 32 13.79 7.07 -11.34
C HIS A 32 13.31 7.35 -9.91
N THR A 33 12.57 6.41 -9.32
CA THR A 33 11.98 6.57 -7.97
C THR A 33 12.84 5.97 -6.87
N LEU A 34 13.71 5.02 -7.22
CA LEU A 34 14.69 4.45 -6.30
C LEU A 34 15.86 5.43 -6.14
N ASP A 35 16.25 5.66 -4.89
CA ASP A 35 17.51 6.36 -4.63
C ASP A 35 18.71 5.50 -5.06
N THR A 36 19.85 6.14 -5.29
CA THR A 36 21.06 5.48 -5.79
C THR A 36 21.53 4.35 -4.87
N GLN A 37 21.33 4.48 -3.56
CA GLN A 37 21.78 3.50 -2.58
C GLN A 37 20.89 2.24 -2.60
N ALA A 38 19.57 2.43 -2.54
CA ALA A 38 18.58 1.36 -2.68
C ALA A 38 18.74 0.63 -4.01
N TRP A 39 19.06 1.36 -5.08
CA TRP A 39 19.38 0.74 -6.37
C TRP A 39 20.63 -0.13 -6.28
N LEU A 40 21.75 0.38 -5.75
CA LEU A 40 22.99 -0.40 -5.62
C LEU A 40 22.82 -1.67 -4.78
N GLU A 41 22.07 -1.58 -3.69
CA GLU A 41 21.76 -2.72 -2.81
C GLU A 41 20.93 -3.81 -3.54
N CYS A 42 20.08 -3.41 -4.48
CA CYS A 42 19.16 -4.32 -5.16
C CYS A 42 19.64 -4.80 -6.53
N ALA A 43 20.43 -4.00 -7.24
CA ALA A 43 20.73 -4.17 -8.65
C ALA A 43 22.08 -4.84 -8.93
N HIS A 44 22.74 -5.36 -7.89
CA HIS A 44 24.00 -6.09 -7.99
C HIS A 44 25.08 -5.37 -8.82
N GLY A 45 25.14 -4.03 -8.72
CA GLY A 45 26.13 -3.19 -9.40
C GLY A 45 25.75 -2.69 -10.81
N LEU A 46 24.55 -2.98 -11.31
CA LEU A 46 24.08 -2.39 -12.57
C LEU A 46 23.73 -0.91 -12.38
N PRO A 47 24.10 0.01 -13.29
CA PRO A 47 23.74 1.42 -13.15
C PRO A 47 22.30 1.70 -13.60
N ALA A 48 21.54 2.45 -12.80
CA ALA A 48 20.13 2.80 -13.06
C ALA A 48 19.93 3.49 -14.41
N ALA A 49 20.87 4.34 -14.82
CA ALA A 49 20.81 5.13 -16.06
C ALA A 49 20.89 4.29 -17.35
N ALA A 50 21.36 3.03 -17.26
CA ALA A 50 21.50 2.14 -18.42
C ALA A 50 20.37 1.10 -18.51
N ALA A 51 19.55 0.97 -17.47
CA ALA A 51 18.51 -0.05 -17.42
C ALA A 51 17.25 0.42 -18.15
N THR A 52 16.79 -0.33 -19.15
CA THR A 52 15.39 -0.22 -19.58
C THR A 52 14.49 -0.60 -18.40
N TRP A 53 13.26 -0.08 -18.33
CA TRP A 53 12.36 -0.41 -17.21
C TRP A 53 12.10 -1.92 -17.07
N ARG A 54 12.12 -2.69 -18.17
CA ARG A 54 12.02 -4.15 -18.15
C ARG A 54 13.27 -4.79 -17.55
N GLY A 55 14.45 -4.36 -17.99
CA GLY A 55 15.71 -4.81 -17.40
C GLY A 55 15.83 -4.44 -15.92
N ALA A 56 15.33 -3.26 -15.53
CA ALA A 56 15.22 -2.86 -14.13
C ALA A 56 14.32 -3.83 -13.34
N CYS A 57 13.16 -4.20 -13.88
CA CYS A 57 12.29 -5.20 -13.24
C CYS A 57 13.01 -6.55 -13.05
N ASP A 58 13.69 -7.04 -14.08
CA ASP A 58 14.42 -8.32 -14.03
C ASP A 58 15.51 -8.31 -12.96
N VAL A 59 16.31 -7.25 -12.94
CA VAL A 59 17.42 -7.05 -12.00
C VAL A 59 16.93 -6.88 -10.57
N LEU A 60 15.80 -6.18 -10.40
CA LEU A 60 15.15 -6.02 -9.10
C LEU A 60 14.32 -7.25 -8.70
N GLY A 61 14.30 -8.31 -9.52
CA GLY A 61 13.59 -9.56 -9.24
C GLY A 61 12.07 -9.43 -9.23
N LEU A 62 11.52 -8.45 -9.97
CA LEU A 62 10.08 -8.28 -10.17
C LEU A 62 9.63 -9.18 -11.32
N ARG A 63 8.73 -10.12 -11.04
CA ARG A 63 8.14 -11.00 -12.07
C ARG A 63 6.84 -10.42 -12.61
N SER A 64 6.41 -10.92 -13.76
CA SER A 64 5.07 -10.65 -14.30
C SER A 64 4.01 -11.12 -13.31
N VAL A 65 3.11 -10.21 -12.95
CA VAL A 65 1.98 -10.50 -12.07
C VAL A 65 0.74 -10.79 -12.91
N ALA A 66 0.01 -11.85 -12.57
CA ALA A 66 -1.23 -12.19 -13.24
C ALA A 66 -2.29 -11.11 -12.97
N MET A 67 -3.15 -10.84 -13.96
CA MET A 67 -4.23 -9.87 -13.81
C MET A 67 -5.11 -10.17 -12.59
N GLN A 68 -5.45 -11.45 -12.40
CA GLN A 68 -6.33 -11.90 -11.31
C GLN A 68 -5.75 -11.54 -9.95
N THR A 69 -4.44 -11.71 -9.78
CA THR A 69 -3.71 -11.32 -8.57
C THR A 69 -3.79 -9.81 -8.34
N LEU A 70 -3.57 -9.00 -9.39
CA LEU A 70 -3.65 -7.54 -9.30
C LEU A 70 -5.08 -7.06 -8.99
N MET A 71 -6.10 -7.87 -9.30
CA MET A 71 -7.50 -7.56 -8.99
C MET A 71 -7.88 -7.80 -7.54
N GLU A 72 -7.06 -8.46 -6.73
CA GLU A 72 -7.29 -8.57 -5.30
C GLU A 72 -7.07 -7.22 -4.60
N ARG A 73 -7.99 -6.82 -3.71
CA ARG A 73 -8.00 -5.45 -3.14
C ARG A 73 -6.68 -5.03 -2.50
N ALA A 74 -6.02 -5.91 -1.75
CA ALA A 74 -4.74 -5.59 -1.12
C ALA A 74 -3.61 -5.48 -2.15
N HIS A 75 -3.57 -6.34 -3.16
CA HIS A 75 -2.58 -6.28 -4.23
C HIS A 75 -2.67 -4.99 -5.06
N ARG A 76 -3.87 -4.42 -5.20
CA ARG A 76 -4.07 -3.10 -5.84
C ARG A 76 -3.29 -1.98 -5.18
N LEU A 77 -2.92 -2.08 -3.90
CA LEU A 77 -2.07 -1.09 -3.23
C LEU A 77 -0.76 -0.84 -3.99
N ALA A 78 -0.28 -1.80 -4.80
CA ALA A 78 0.98 -1.70 -5.52
C ALA A 78 0.98 -0.62 -6.61
N VAL A 79 -0.21 -0.17 -7.04
CA VAL A 79 -0.36 0.88 -8.05
C VAL A 79 -0.43 2.28 -7.45
N LEU A 80 -0.49 2.40 -6.12
CA LEU A 80 -0.53 3.68 -5.45
C LEU A 80 0.82 4.40 -5.56
N GLU A 81 0.75 5.73 -5.64
CA GLU A 81 1.92 6.58 -5.49
C GLU A 81 2.51 6.46 -4.09
N VAL A 82 3.80 6.79 -3.95
CA VAL A 82 4.56 6.60 -2.70
C VAL A 82 3.89 7.24 -1.48
N GLY A 83 3.34 8.44 -1.63
CA GLY A 83 2.64 9.13 -0.54
C GLY A 83 1.39 8.39 -0.10
N ASP A 84 0.56 8.00 -1.06
CA ASP A 84 -0.71 7.31 -0.80
C ASP A 84 -0.48 5.92 -0.24
N LEU A 85 0.47 5.17 -0.80
CA LEU A 85 0.84 3.86 -0.30
C LEU A 85 1.30 3.95 1.16
N ARG A 86 2.19 4.89 1.48
CA ARG A 86 2.65 5.10 2.87
C ARG A 86 1.51 5.45 3.80
N ARG A 87 0.60 6.35 3.39
CA ARG A 87 -0.57 6.74 4.20
C ARG A 87 -1.48 5.56 4.48
N VAL A 88 -1.85 4.78 3.45
CA VAL A 88 -2.73 3.62 3.60
C VAL A 88 -2.09 2.55 4.49
N LEU A 89 -0.81 2.23 4.27
CA LEU A 89 -0.10 1.27 5.12
C LEU A 89 0.05 1.77 6.56
N ALA A 90 0.31 3.05 6.78
CA ALA A 90 0.31 3.64 8.12
C ALA A 90 -1.07 3.49 8.79
N GLY A 91 -2.15 3.68 8.02
CA GLY A 91 -3.52 3.40 8.47
C GLY A 91 -3.68 1.96 8.95
N ARG A 92 -3.17 0.99 8.21
CA ARG A 92 -3.19 -0.41 8.63
C ARG A 92 -2.46 -0.64 9.95
N ALA A 93 -1.30 -0.01 10.15
CA ALA A 93 -0.55 -0.13 11.41
C ALA A 93 -1.29 0.47 12.61
N LEU A 94 -2.05 1.55 12.39
CA LEU A 94 -2.83 2.24 13.42
C LEU A 94 -4.19 1.59 13.68
N TYR A 95 -4.74 0.83 12.73
CA TYR A 95 -6.06 0.21 12.82
C TYR A 95 -6.30 -0.64 14.09
N PRO A 96 -5.38 -1.50 14.55
CA PRO A 96 -5.56 -2.22 15.81
C PRO A 96 -5.49 -1.33 17.06
N ARG A 97 -5.05 -0.07 16.93
CA ARG A 97 -4.84 0.91 18.02
C ARG A 97 -5.89 2.01 18.06
N ARG A 98 -6.98 1.90 17.28
CA ARG A 98 -8.03 2.93 17.19
C ARG A 98 -8.61 3.32 18.55
N THR A 99 -8.83 2.36 19.44
CA THR A 99 -9.35 2.62 20.80
C THR A 99 -8.34 3.40 21.65
N ALA A 100 -7.05 3.05 21.61
CA ALA A 100 -6.00 3.81 22.29
C ALA A 100 -5.84 5.22 21.71
N LEU A 101 -5.90 5.38 20.39
CA LEU A 101 -5.84 6.68 19.73
C LEU A 101 -7.01 7.59 20.12
N ALA A 102 -8.22 7.03 20.17
CA ALA A 102 -9.41 7.80 20.53
C ALA A 102 -9.45 8.22 22.01
N ARG A 103 -8.64 7.58 22.87
CA ARG A 103 -8.46 7.92 24.28
C ARG A 103 -7.16 8.70 24.54
N CYS A 104 -6.37 8.96 23.51
CA CYS A 104 -5.08 9.64 23.67
C CYS A 104 -5.32 11.11 24.04
N ILE A 105 -4.79 11.50 25.20
CA ILE A 105 -4.82 12.88 25.69
C ILE A 105 -3.49 13.62 25.48
N ASP A 106 -2.46 12.92 25.00
CA ASP A 106 -1.16 13.52 24.68
C ASP A 106 -1.28 14.31 23.36
N GLY A 107 -1.53 15.62 23.49
CA GLY A 107 -1.60 16.54 22.37
C GLY A 107 -0.30 16.65 21.57
N GLY A 108 0.85 16.44 22.20
CA GLY A 108 2.14 16.44 21.52
C GLY A 108 2.28 15.22 20.61
N TYR A 109 1.88 14.05 21.08
CA TYR A 109 1.79 12.85 20.26
C TYR A 109 0.82 13.03 19.09
N LEU A 110 -0.40 13.51 19.34
CA LEU A 110 -1.41 13.71 18.28
C LEU A 110 -0.96 14.75 17.25
N SER A 111 -0.27 15.81 17.66
CA SER A 111 0.31 16.80 16.76
C SER A 111 1.36 16.17 15.84
N ARG A 112 2.29 15.37 16.39
CA ARG A 112 3.28 14.63 15.59
C ARG A 112 2.64 13.64 14.64
N LEU A 113 1.64 12.90 15.12
CA LEU A 113 0.91 11.93 14.30
C LEU A 113 0.18 12.63 13.15
N ASN A 114 -0.53 13.73 13.42
CA ASN A 114 -1.17 14.56 12.41
C ASN A 114 -0.17 15.08 11.37
N GLY A 115 1.01 15.53 11.81
CA GLY A 115 2.08 15.95 10.91
C GLY A 115 2.63 14.80 10.04
N ALA A 116 2.66 13.58 10.56
CA ALA A 116 3.21 12.42 9.85
C ALA A 116 2.21 11.80 8.86
N VAL A 117 0.95 11.58 9.25
CA VAL A 117 -0.03 10.81 8.46
C VAL A 117 -1.21 11.65 7.93
N GLY A 118 -1.33 12.89 8.39
CA GLY A 118 -2.41 13.80 8.05
C GLY A 118 -3.62 13.70 9.01
N PRO A 119 -4.35 14.81 9.20
CA PRO A 119 -5.44 14.90 10.17
C PRO A 119 -6.66 14.03 9.81
N ALA A 120 -6.90 13.82 8.52
CA ALA A 120 -8.00 12.98 8.05
C ALA A 120 -7.87 11.53 8.55
N LEU A 121 -6.67 10.95 8.46
CA LEU A 121 -6.43 9.59 8.93
C LEU A 121 -6.58 9.48 10.45
N VAL A 122 -6.01 10.43 11.21
CA VAL A 122 -6.13 10.44 12.67
C VAL A 122 -7.59 10.55 13.10
N SER A 123 -8.36 11.42 12.44
CA SER A 123 -9.79 11.59 12.71
C SER A 123 -10.59 10.31 12.40
N ALA A 124 -10.31 9.67 11.27
CA ALA A 124 -10.95 8.41 10.89
C ALA A 124 -10.60 7.27 11.87
N MET A 125 -9.34 7.19 12.34
CA MET A 125 -8.92 6.20 13.32
C MET A 125 -9.57 6.44 14.69
N ALA A 126 -9.73 7.70 15.11
CA ALA A 126 -10.36 8.07 16.37
C ALA A 126 -11.90 7.98 16.37
N ALA A 127 -12.53 7.88 15.20
CA ALA A 127 -13.98 7.76 15.07
C ALA A 127 -14.52 6.51 15.81
N ARG A 128 -15.60 6.71 16.58
CA ARG A 128 -16.08 5.76 17.61
C ARG A 128 -17.03 4.66 17.13
N ALA A 129 -17.40 4.66 15.85
CA ALA A 129 -18.48 3.80 15.34
C ALA A 129 -18.21 2.30 15.55
N ASP A 130 -16.95 1.85 15.50
CA ASP A 130 -16.59 0.43 15.49
C ASP A 130 -15.36 0.12 16.36
N TRP A 131 -15.37 0.50 17.64
CA TRP A 131 -14.28 0.16 18.55
C TRP A 131 -14.19 -1.35 18.75
N GLN A 132 -13.22 -1.98 18.10
CA GLN A 132 -12.84 -3.37 18.37
C GLN A 132 -12.01 -3.45 19.67
N PRO A 133 -11.94 -4.64 20.31
CA PRO A 133 -11.03 -4.86 21.42
C PRO A 133 -9.61 -4.45 21.01
N ASP A 134 -9.02 -3.55 21.79
CA ASP A 134 -7.64 -3.11 21.59
C ASP A 134 -6.74 -4.32 21.80
N ALA A 135 -5.82 -4.57 20.87
CA ALA A 135 -4.82 -5.63 21.00
C ALA A 135 -3.92 -5.46 22.25
N GLY A 136 -3.97 -4.30 22.91
CA GLY A 136 -3.17 -3.98 24.09
C GLY A 136 -1.72 -3.65 23.72
N GLY A 137 -1.14 -2.64 24.35
CA GLY A 137 0.24 -2.20 24.09
C GLY A 137 0.38 -0.72 23.75
N PRO A 138 1.64 -0.23 23.60
CA PRO A 138 1.92 1.18 23.41
C PRO A 138 1.46 1.66 22.03
N LEU A 139 1.13 2.96 21.95
CA LEU A 139 0.94 3.64 20.68
C LEU A 139 2.26 3.62 19.88
N PRO A 140 2.21 3.35 18.56
CA PRO A 140 3.40 3.28 17.74
C PRO A 140 4.04 4.67 17.59
N VAL A 141 5.32 4.70 17.24
CA VAL A 141 6.03 5.95 16.96
C VAL A 141 5.37 6.67 15.77
N PRO A 142 5.07 7.97 15.85
CA PRO A 142 4.39 8.73 14.79
C PRO A 142 5.36 9.10 13.67
N GLU A 143 5.95 8.11 13.02
CA GLU A 143 6.88 8.26 11.90
C GLU A 143 6.33 7.50 10.69
N LEU A 144 6.07 8.22 9.60
CA LEU A 144 5.29 7.70 8.46
C LEU A 144 5.94 6.46 7.83
N ARG A 145 7.27 6.42 7.70
CA ARG A 145 7.97 5.29 7.09
C ARG A 145 7.88 4.05 7.96
N ALA A 146 8.15 4.16 9.26
CA ALA A 146 8.04 3.06 10.23
C ALA A 146 6.59 2.53 10.34
N LEU A 147 5.60 3.43 10.33
CA LEU A 147 4.19 3.04 10.31
C LEU A 147 3.84 2.31 9.01
N ALA A 148 4.27 2.81 7.85
CA ALA A 148 4.05 2.15 6.57
C ALA A 148 4.71 0.76 6.51
N GLN A 149 5.94 0.63 7.00
CA GLN A 149 6.62 -0.66 7.10
C GLN A 149 5.86 -1.64 7.98
N THR A 150 5.41 -1.18 9.15
CA THR A 150 4.63 -2.00 10.09
C THR A 150 3.32 -2.47 9.45
N GLY A 151 2.63 -1.58 8.74
CA GLY A 151 1.39 -1.91 8.03
C GLY A 151 1.58 -2.92 6.91
N LEU A 152 2.67 -2.80 6.15
CA LEU A 152 3.01 -3.75 5.10
C LEU A 152 3.32 -5.13 5.69
N VAL A 153 4.11 -5.18 6.77
CA VAL A 153 4.39 -6.43 7.48
C VAL A 153 3.10 -7.05 8.00
N ALA A 154 2.17 -6.25 8.55
CA ALA A 154 0.88 -6.75 9.01
C ALA A 154 0.05 -7.38 7.86
N LEU A 155 -0.11 -6.70 6.72
CA LEU A 155 -0.86 -7.26 5.57
C LEU A 155 -0.25 -8.56 5.05
N VAL A 156 1.08 -8.62 4.97
CA VAL A 156 1.81 -9.83 4.54
C VAL A 156 1.63 -10.96 5.56
N SER A 157 1.78 -10.65 6.84
CA SER A 157 1.64 -11.63 7.92
C SER A 157 0.21 -12.12 8.08
N ASP A 158 -0.77 -11.29 7.68
CA ASP A 158 -2.19 -11.67 7.68
C ASP A 158 -2.60 -12.48 6.44
N GLY A 159 -1.69 -12.67 5.47
CA GLY A 159 -1.97 -13.35 4.21
C GLY A 159 -2.76 -12.54 3.19
N TRP A 160 -2.90 -11.23 3.40
CA TRP A 160 -3.59 -10.32 2.46
C TRP A 160 -2.70 -9.90 1.29
N LEU A 161 -1.38 -10.01 1.45
CA LEU A 161 -0.41 -9.83 0.37
C LEU A 161 0.41 -11.10 0.23
N THR A 162 0.24 -11.79 -0.89
CA THR A 162 0.84 -13.10 -1.14
C THR A 162 1.83 -13.09 -2.30
N ASP A 163 1.66 -12.18 -3.27
CA ASP A 163 2.57 -12.10 -4.41
C ASP A 163 3.92 -11.46 -4.03
N PRO A 164 5.05 -12.20 -4.16
CA PRO A 164 6.36 -11.68 -3.77
C PRO A 164 6.83 -10.47 -4.58
N SER A 165 6.43 -10.35 -5.85
CA SER A 165 6.83 -9.24 -6.71
C SER A 165 6.12 -7.96 -6.28
N LEU A 166 4.83 -8.03 -5.98
CA LEU A 166 4.06 -6.90 -5.46
C LEU A 166 4.56 -6.48 -4.07
N ILE A 167 4.82 -7.43 -3.17
CA ILE A 167 5.40 -7.13 -1.85
C ILE A 167 6.74 -6.43 -2.01
N ARG A 168 7.61 -6.91 -2.90
CA ARG A 168 8.92 -6.30 -3.18
C ARG A 168 8.78 -4.90 -3.76
N LEU A 169 7.88 -4.71 -4.72
CA LEU A 169 7.58 -3.40 -5.31
C LEU A 169 7.07 -2.41 -4.25
N MET A 170 6.19 -2.84 -3.35
CA MET A 170 5.72 -2.00 -2.24
C MET A 170 6.84 -1.64 -1.27
N ARG A 171 7.71 -2.59 -0.87
CA ARG A 171 8.88 -2.33 -0.01
C ARG A 171 9.80 -1.25 -0.59
N MET A 172 10.15 -1.42 -1.87
CA MET A 172 10.94 -0.45 -2.61
C MET A 172 10.25 0.92 -2.67
N THR A 173 8.95 0.94 -2.93
CA THR A 173 8.15 2.17 -2.98
C THR A 173 8.18 2.93 -1.67
N ILE A 174 8.05 2.24 -0.53
CA ILE A 174 8.07 2.90 0.77
C ILE A 174 9.48 3.23 1.26
N GLY A 175 10.53 2.78 0.56
CA GLY A 175 11.94 3.01 0.92
C GLY A 175 12.42 2.09 2.04
N VAL A 176 11.97 0.84 2.03
CA VAL A 176 12.40 -0.22 2.96
C VAL A 176 13.13 -1.30 2.14
N ALA A 177 14.15 -1.91 2.75
CA ALA A 177 14.91 -2.98 2.11
C ALA A 177 13.97 -4.09 1.57
N PRO A 178 14.20 -4.59 0.35
CA PRO A 178 13.34 -5.61 -0.26
C PRO A 178 13.42 -6.96 0.47
N ALA A 179 14.47 -7.18 1.25
CA ALA A 179 14.73 -8.42 1.99
C ALA A 179 13.90 -8.48 3.28
N GLY A 180 13.08 -9.52 3.40
CA GLY A 180 12.31 -9.81 4.60
C GLY A 180 11.52 -11.09 4.42
N ARG A 181 11.77 -12.10 5.27
CA ARG A 181 11.07 -13.38 5.22
C ARG A 181 9.57 -13.16 5.45
N VAL A 182 8.76 -13.71 4.56
CA VAL A 182 7.31 -13.82 4.75
C VAL A 182 7.10 -15.03 5.65
N GLY A 183 6.62 -14.81 6.88
CA GLY A 183 6.18 -15.90 7.75
C GLY A 183 4.89 -16.53 7.23
N PRO A 184 4.49 -17.71 7.75
CA PRO A 184 3.20 -18.30 7.38
C PRO A 184 2.05 -17.32 7.73
N PRO A 185 1.05 -17.18 6.86
CA PRO A 185 -0.03 -16.21 7.08
C PRO A 185 -0.89 -16.63 8.27
N ALA A 186 -1.11 -15.72 9.20
CA ALA A 186 -2.13 -15.81 10.23
C ALA A 186 -3.37 -15.07 9.72
N LEU A 187 -4.38 -15.78 9.24
CA LEU A 187 -5.60 -15.15 8.71
C LEU A 187 -6.32 -14.39 9.85
N THR A 188 -6.05 -13.10 10.00
CA THR A 188 -6.73 -12.24 10.97
C THR A 188 -7.86 -11.45 10.30
N PRO A 189 -9.03 -11.30 10.94
CA PRO A 189 -10.14 -10.50 10.40
C PRO A 189 -9.84 -8.98 10.43
N LEU A 190 -8.71 -8.59 11.00
CA LEU A 190 -8.34 -7.20 11.25
C LEU A 190 -7.89 -6.50 9.96
N SER A 191 -7.12 -7.20 9.11
CA SER A 191 -6.79 -6.72 7.77
C SER A 191 -8.02 -6.66 6.86
N GLU A 192 -8.97 -7.59 7.01
CA GLU A 192 -10.23 -7.55 6.27
C GLU A 192 -11.04 -6.30 6.59
N SER A 193 -11.26 -6.07 7.88
CA SER A 193 -12.00 -4.90 8.38
C SER A 193 -11.34 -3.60 7.95
N PHE A 194 -9.99 -3.54 8.00
CA PHE A 194 -9.24 -2.41 7.50
C PHE A 194 -9.47 -2.19 6.00
N MET A 195 -9.27 -3.23 5.17
CA MET A 195 -9.41 -3.11 3.71
C MET A 195 -10.83 -2.75 3.28
N ALA A 196 -11.85 -3.18 4.02
CA ALA A 196 -13.24 -2.76 3.82
C ALA A 196 -13.47 -1.29 4.17
N ALA A 197 -12.75 -0.74 5.16
CA ALA A 197 -12.85 0.65 5.58
C ALA A 197 -12.02 1.62 4.73
N VAL A 198 -11.04 1.14 3.95
CA VAL A 198 -10.13 1.98 3.13
C VAL A 198 -10.88 2.99 2.24
N PRO A 199 -11.94 2.65 1.48
CA PRO A 199 -12.66 3.62 0.65
C PRO A 199 -13.29 4.77 1.46
N SER A 200 -13.70 4.50 2.70
CA SER A 200 -14.28 5.52 3.59
C SER A 200 -13.20 6.39 4.26
N ILE A 201 -12.03 5.80 4.55
CA ILE A 201 -10.89 6.52 5.16
C ILE A 201 -10.19 7.39 4.11
N TYR A 202 -10.09 6.93 2.86
CA TYR A 202 -9.42 7.60 1.75
C TYR A 202 -10.36 7.70 0.54
N PRO A 203 -11.34 8.61 0.55
CA PRO A 203 -12.30 8.78 -0.55
C PRO A 203 -11.63 9.07 -1.89
N GLU A 204 -10.46 9.73 -1.87
CA GLU A 204 -9.65 10.01 -3.06
C GLU A 204 -9.13 8.75 -3.76
N LEU A 205 -9.05 7.63 -3.04
CA LEU A 205 -8.62 6.33 -3.55
C LEU A 205 -9.79 5.39 -3.87
N SER A 206 -11.04 5.85 -3.74
CA SER A 206 -12.24 5.03 -3.97
C SER A 206 -12.25 4.35 -5.35
N TRP A 207 -11.71 5.01 -6.38
CA TRP A 207 -11.59 4.45 -7.73
C TRP A 207 -10.80 3.13 -7.80
N LEU A 208 -9.96 2.83 -6.80
CA LEU A 208 -9.12 1.63 -6.74
C LEU A 208 -9.76 0.50 -5.91
N PHE A 209 -10.61 0.87 -4.94
CA PHE A 209 -11.14 -0.05 -3.92
C PHE A 209 -12.66 -0.25 -3.97
N GLY A 210 -13.38 0.52 -4.79
CA GLY A 210 -14.85 0.50 -4.95
C GLY A 210 -15.28 0.32 -6.39
#